data_AF-A0A8X6MP91-F1
#
_entry.id   AF-A0A8X6MP91-F1
#
_cell.length_a   1.000
_cell.length_b   1.000
_cell.length_c   1.000
_cell.angle_alpha   90.00
_cell.angle_beta   90.00
_cell.angle_gamma   90.00
#
_symmetry.space_group_name_H-M   'P 1'
#
loop_
_entity.id
_entity.type
_entity.pdbx_description
1 polymer ?
#
loop_
_entity_poly.entity_id
_entity_poly.type
_entity_poly.pdbx_seq_one_letter_code
_entity_poly.pdbx_strand_id
1 'polypeptide(L)' 'MSWGFWRSLEYFNLFFDDEMFLFTVSETNRYTESFFEDAELTPASRALKWKNTDIGEMKRFLFLLLLQGVVLKPVEKWFW' A
#
# COMPACT_ATOMS: atom_id res chain seq x y z
N MET A 1 23.16 16.44 -11.78
CA MET A 1 23.64 15.28 -10.99
C MET A 1 22.40 14.47 -10.58
N SER A 2 21.89 13.60 -11.45
CA SER A 2 20.62 12.85 -11.24
C SER A 2 20.71 11.37 -11.60
N TRP A 3 21.90 10.88 -11.96
CA TRP A 3 22.08 9.55 -12.57
C TRP A 3 21.88 8.35 -11.61
N GLY A 4 21.81 8.57 -10.29
CA GLY A 4 21.68 7.48 -9.31
C GLY A 4 20.24 7.07 -9.00
N PHE A 5 19.31 8.03 -8.93
CA PHE A 5 17.93 7.77 -8.51
C PHE A 5 17.13 6.97 -9.54
N TRP A 6 17.26 7.33 -10.83
CA TRP A 6 16.58 6.61 -11.92
C TRP A 6 16.99 5.15 -11.99
N ARG A 7 18.26 4.84 -11.71
CA ARG A 7 18.78 3.46 -11.69
C ARG A 7 18.15 2.62 -10.57
N SER A 8 18.01 3.16 -9.36
CA SER A 8 17.38 2.44 -8.26
C SER A 8 15.90 2.17 -8.52
N LEU A 9 15.21 3.12 -9.14
CA LEU A 9 13.81 2.95 -9.54
C LEU A 9 13.66 1.91 -10.65
N GLU A 10 14.56 1.91 -11.64
CA GLU A 10 14.60 0.89 -12.70
C GLU A 10 14.77 -0.52 -12.13
N TYR A 11 15.71 -0.72 -11.20
CA TYR A 11 15.88 -2.03 -10.54
C TYR A 11 14.67 -2.43 -9.70
N PHE A 12 14.05 -1.49 -8.99
CA PHE A 12 12.83 -1.76 -8.24
C PHE A 12 11.69 -2.22 -9.16
N ASN A 13 11.52 -1.56 -10.29
CA ASN A 13 10.47 -1.89 -11.28
C ASN A 13 10.67 -3.26 -11.96
N LEU A 14 11.85 -3.89 -11.85
CA LEU A 14 12.04 -5.28 -12.30
C LEU A 14 11.29 -6.29 -11.43
N PHE A 15 11.01 -5.94 -10.18
CA PHE A 15 10.31 -6.81 -9.22
C PHE A 15 8.90 -6.32 -8.93
N PHE A 16 8.68 -5.01 -8.98
CA PHE A 16 7.40 -4.36 -8.69
C PHE A 16 6.92 -3.61 -9.93
N ASP A 17 6.43 -4.36 -10.92
CA ASP A 17 5.88 -3.83 -12.15
C ASP A 17 4.41 -3.40 -12.00
N ASP A 18 3.89 -2.76 -13.05
CA ASP A 18 2.50 -2.27 -13.04
C ASP A 18 1.48 -3.40 -12.98
N GLU A 19 1.78 -4.59 -13.51
CA GLU A 19 0.90 -5.77 -13.44
C GLU A 19 0.76 -6.27 -12.00
N MET A 20 1.86 -6.37 -11.27
CA MET A 20 1.85 -6.72 -9.85
C MET A 20 1.05 -5.71 -9.02
N PHE A 21 1.22 -4.40 -9.27
CA PHE A 21 0.43 -3.38 -8.58
C PHE A 21 -1.06 -3.45 -8.94
N LEU A 22 -1.38 -3.64 -10.21
CA LEU A 22 -2.76 -3.83 -10.68
C LEU A 22 -3.41 -5.04 -9.99
N PHE A 23 -2.70 -6.17 -9.93
CA PHE A 23 -3.15 -7.38 -9.26
C PHE A 23 -3.40 -7.13 -7.77
N THR A 24 -2.45 -6.49 -7.08
CA THR A 24 -2.57 -6.18 -5.65
C THR A 24 -3.76 -5.26 -5.37
N VAL A 25 -3.99 -4.25 -6.22
CA VAL A 25 -5.15 -3.36 -6.14
C VAL A 25 -6.45 -4.13 -6.35
N SER A 26 -6.53 -4.97 -7.39
CA SER A 26 -7.74 -5.75 -7.68
C SER A 26 -8.08 -6.71 -6.54
N GLU A 27 -7.06 -7.39 -5.99
CA GLU A 27 -7.24 -8.33 -4.88
C GLU A 27 -7.66 -7.63 -3.60
N THR A 28 -7.07 -6.48 -3.28
CA THR A 28 -7.43 -5.69 -2.10
C THR A 28 -8.87 -5.19 -2.18
N ASN A 29 -9.27 -4.67 -3.34
CA ASN A 29 -10.62 -4.18 -3.55
C ASN A 29 -11.64 -5.32 -3.50
N ARG A 30 -11.34 -6.47 -4.13
CA ARG A 30 -12.20 -7.67 -4.07
C ARG A 30 -12.35 -8.18 -2.63
N TYR A 31 -11.25 -8.27 -1.88
CA TYR A 31 -11.32 -8.70 -0.49
C TYR A 31 -12.19 -7.77 0.36
N THR A 32 -12.19 -6.47 0.05
CA THR A 32 -13.02 -5.51 0.77
C THR A 32 -14.50 -5.80 0.56
N GLU A 33 -14.92 -6.17 -0.65
CA GLU A 33 -16.31 -6.56 -0.93
C GLU A 33 -16.73 -7.73 -0.05
N SER A 34 -15.94 -8.81 -0.02
CA SER A 34 -16.21 -9.97 0.84
C SER A 34 -16.18 -9.62 2.34
N PHE A 35 -15.26 -8.75 2.77
CA PHE A 35 -15.20 -8.31 4.16
C PHE A 35 -16.49 -7.60 4.60
N PHE A 36 -17.08 -6.76 3.75
CA PHE A 36 -18.32 -6.07 4.09
C PHE A 36 -19.57 -6.95 4.05
N GLU A 37 -19.56 -8.04 3.26
CA GLU A 37 -20.63 -9.02 3.27
C GLU A 37 -20.68 -9.80 4.60
N ASP A 38 -19.51 -10.11 5.17
CA ASP A 38 -19.40 -10.95 6.37
C ASP A 38 -19.31 -10.16 7.69
N ALA A 39 -18.99 -8.86 7.66
CA ALA A 39 -18.68 -8.10 8.87
C ALA A 39 -19.90 -7.45 9.55
N GLU A 40 -20.08 -7.72 10.85
CA GLU A 40 -20.97 -6.93 11.71
C GLU A 40 -20.27 -5.64 12.18
N LEU A 41 -20.52 -4.52 11.49
CA LEU A 41 -19.88 -3.24 11.78
C LEU A 41 -20.77 -2.32 12.61
N THR A 42 -20.20 -1.70 13.65
CA THR A 42 -20.87 -0.59 14.35
C THR A 42 -20.86 0.69 13.49
N PRO A 43 -21.82 1.60 13.66
CA PRO A 43 -21.84 2.88 12.93
C PRO A 43 -20.58 3.75 13.12
N ALA A 44 -19.84 3.54 14.22
CA ALA A 44 -18.59 4.24 14.50
C ALA A 44 -17.36 3.60 13.81
N SER A 45 -17.53 2.44 13.16
CA SER A 45 -16.42 1.73 12.53
C SER A 45 -15.78 2.56 11.43
N ARG A 46 -14.45 2.67 11.49
CA ARG A 46 -13.65 3.32 10.43
C ARG A 46 -13.73 2.55 9.12
N ALA A 47 -14.03 1.24 9.16
CA ALA A 47 -14.17 0.42 7.96
C ALA A 47 -15.26 1.00 7.05
N LEU A 48 -16.36 1.54 7.59
CA LEU A 48 -17.44 2.16 6.80
C LEU A 48 -16.99 3.36 5.94
N LYS A 49 -15.80 3.92 6.17
CA LYS A 49 -15.21 5.00 5.37
C LYS A 49 -14.27 4.49 4.28
N TRP A 50 -14.10 3.17 4.16
CA TRP A 50 -13.24 2.57 3.15
C TRP A 50 -13.71 2.93 1.74
N LYS A 51 -12.73 3.06 0.85
CA LYS A 51 -12.93 3.26 -0.58
C LYS A 51 -11.94 2.37 -1.31
N ASN A 52 -12.31 1.93 -2.51
CA ASN A 52 -11.41 1.17 -3.35
C ASN A 52 -10.10 1.93 -3.54
N THR A 53 -9.00 1.20 -3.39
CA THR A 53 -7.67 1.76 -3.56
C THR A 53 -7.26 1.78 -5.02
N ASP A 54 -6.27 2.62 -5.35
CA ASP A 54 -5.65 2.71 -6.67
C ASP A 54 -4.15 2.37 -6.65
N ILE A 55 -3.56 2.25 -7.84
CA ILE A 55 -2.13 1.94 -8.01
C ILE A 55 -1.25 2.98 -7.31
N GLY A 56 -1.63 4.25 -7.35
CA GLY A 56 -0.87 5.34 -6.73
C GLY A 56 -0.85 5.21 -5.21
N GLU A 57 -1.99 4.91 -4.61
CA GLU A 57 -2.12 4.64 -3.18
C GLU A 57 -1.33 3.40 -2.77
N MET A 58 -1.43 2.32 -3.53
CA MET A 58 -0.69 1.09 -3.27
C MET A 58 0.84 1.29 -3.38
N LYS A 59 1.29 2.03 -4.40
CA LYS A 59 2.70 2.44 -4.54
C LYS A 59 3.14 3.28 -3.33
N ARG A 60 2.36 4.29 -2.94
CA ARG A 60 2.66 5.11 -1.74
C ARG A 60 2.75 4.28 -0.48
N PHE A 61 1.80 3.36 -0.27
CA PHE A 61 1.79 2.47 0.88
C PHE A 61 3.05 1.59 0.91
N LEU A 62 3.41 0.95 -0.20
CA LEU A 62 4.62 0.14 -0.29
C LEU A 62 5.89 0.96 -0.05
N PHE A 63 5.99 2.18 -0.61
CA PHE A 63 7.15 3.04 -0.36
C PHE A 63 7.23 3.51 1.10
N LEU A 64 6.11 3.72 1.78
CA LEU A 64 6.10 3.97 3.22
C LEU A 64 6.62 2.76 3.99
N LEU A 65 6.22 1.53 3.65
CA LEU A 65 6.75 0.31 4.27
C LEU A 65 8.27 0.16 4.07
N LEU A 66 8.76 0.42 2.85
CA LEU A 66 10.19 0.40 2.57
C LEU A 66 10.94 1.48 3.38
N LEU A 67 10.36 2.67 3.49
CA LEU A 67 10.93 3.76 4.29
C LEU A 67 11.04 3.38 5.77
N GLN A 68 10.10 2.59 6.31
CA GLN A 68 10.16 2.11 7.71
C GLN A 68 11.36 1.18 7.93
N GLY A 69 11.75 0.40 6.92
CA GLY A 69 12.97 -0.42 6.96
C GLY A 69 14.26 0.40 6.89
N VAL A 70 14.22 1.60 6.31
CA VAL A 70 15.38 2.51 6.19
C VAL A 70 15.50 3.44 7.40
N VAL A 71 14.39 4.05 7.81
CA VAL A 71 14.33 5.03 8.91
C VAL A 71 13.78 4.33 10.14
N LEU A 72 14.66 3.68 10.89
CA LEU A 72 14.26 2.98 12.10
C LEU A 72 13.74 3.96 13.16
N LYS A 73 12.59 3.64 13.76
CA LYS A 73 12.06 4.35 14.93
C LYS A 73 12.06 3.43 16.15
N PRO A 74 12.31 3.96 17.36
CA PRO A 74 12.34 3.15 18.58
C PRO A 74 11.00 2.47 18.92
N VAL A 75 9.89 3.03 18.44
CA VAL A 75 8.54 2.54 18.73
C VAL A 75 7.75 2.47 17.42
N GLU A 76 7.09 1.33 17.19
CA GLU A 76 6.30 1.08 15.98
C GLU A 76 5.24 2.16 15.73
N LYS A 77 4.54 2.57 16.80
CA LYS A 77 3.50 3.60 16.73
C LYS A 77 4.00 4.99 16.30
N TRP A 78 5.31 5.21 16.20
CA TRP A 78 5.86 6.49 15.73
C TRP A 78 5.99 6.55 14.21
N PHE A 79 5.71 5.45 13.51
CA PHE A 79 5.64 5.42 12.06
C PHE A 79 4.31 5.94 11.50
N TRP A 80 3.28 6.05 12.34
CA TRP A 80 1.89 6.39 12.01
C TRP A 80 1.35 7.47 12.94
#